data_AF-A0A917M7L9-F1
#
_entry.id   AF-A0A917M7L9-F1
#
_cell.length_a   1.000
_cell.length_b   1.000
_cell.length_c   1.000
_cell.angle_alpha   90.00
_cell.angle_beta   90.00
_cell.angle_gamma   90.00
#
_symmetry.space_group_name_H-M   'P 1'
#
loop_
_entity.id
_entity.type
_entity.pdbx_description
1 polymer ?
#
loop_
_entity_poly.entity_id
_entity_poly.type
_entity_poly.pdbx_seq_one_letter_code
_entity_poly.pdbx_strand_id
1 'polypeptide(L)'
;MKFRDAVLGVVAITTLAFAPAPLISQPPPPPGYGYGPQQPWEAPPSQFQREIQRRGFHDGIEGARKDYGNHRRPDVNNRDEYRHPNVPGPDRRAYREAFRRGYSVGVQHLMNGNMRR
;
A
#
# COMPACT_ATOMS: atom_id res chain seq x y z
N MET A 1 3.63 -10.76 55.01
CA MET A 1 2.29 -11.38 55.18
C MET A 1 1.47 -11.00 53.93
N LYS A 2 1.31 -11.82 52.88
CA LYS A 2 0.50 -13.05 52.65
C LYS A 2 -1.01 -12.90 52.88
N PHE A 3 -1.77 -12.73 51.78
CA PHE A 3 -3.17 -13.16 51.51
C PHE A 3 -3.22 -13.38 49.98
N ARG A 4 -3.33 -14.57 49.35
CA ARG A 4 -4.16 -15.79 49.45
C ARG A 4 -5.60 -15.64 48.91
N ASP A 5 -5.88 -16.48 47.90
CA ASP A 5 -7.14 -17.08 47.43
C ASP A 5 -8.04 -16.19 46.50
N ALA A 6 -8.24 -16.46 45.19
CA ALA A 6 -8.75 -17.61 44.41
C ALA A 6 -10.29 -17.69 44.31
N VAL A 7 -10.89 -17.42 43.12
CA VAL A 7 -12.12 -18.03 42.54
C VAL A 7 -12.13 -17.69 41.02
N LEU A 8 -11.87 -18.62 40.08
CA LEU A 8 -12.80 -19.54 39.39
C LEU A 8 -13.92 -18.87 38.57
N GLY A 9 -13.78 -18.91 37.24
CA GLY A 9 -14.84 -18.62 36.27
C GLY A 9 -14.53 -19.33 34.96
N VAL A 10 -15.05 -20.55 34.80
CA VAL A 10 -15.04 -21.33 33.56
C VAL A 10 -16.17 -20.82 32.66
N VAL A 11 -15.89 -20.47 31.41
CA VAL A 11 -16.78 -20.71 30.27
C VAL A 11 -15.93 -21.15 29.07
N ALA A 12 -16.33 -22.26 28.49
CA ALA A 12 -15.65 -22.98 27.42
C ALA A 12 -16.27 -22.66 26.03
N ILE A 13 -15.68 -23.25 24.97
CA ILE A 13 -16.25 -23.52 23.62
C ILE A 13 -16.16 -22.27 22.70
N THR A 14 -15.58 -22.22 21.48
CA THR A 14 -15.16 -23.20 20.44
C THR A 14 -14.38 -22.51 19.31
N THR A 15 -13.57 -23.31 18.60
CA THR A 15 -13.21 -23.26 17.15
C THR A 15 -12.38 -22.11 16.54
N LEU A 16 -11.24 -22.54 15.97
CA LEU A 16 -10.36 -21.93 14.95
C LEU A 16 -10.96 -20.81 14.08
N ALA A 17 -10.27 -19.67 13.97
CA ALA A 17 -9.91 -19.06 12.67
C ALA A 17 -9.00 -17.83 12.86
N PHE A 18 -7.89 -17.82 12.12
CA PHE A 18 -7.06 -16.66 11.75
C PHE A 18 -6.60 -15.71 12.88
N ALA A 19 -5.36 -15.91 13.35
CA ALA A 19 -4.65 -14.86 14.05
C ALA A 19 -4.44 -13.65 13.10
N PRO A 20 -4.92 -12.44 13.42
CA PRO A 20 -4.53 -11.25 12.68
C PRO A 20 -3.03 -11.02 12.93
N ALA A 21 -2.26 -10.89 11.85
CA ALA A 21 -0.89 -10.40 11.94
C ALA A 21 -0.89 -9.06 12.72
N PRO A 22 0.06 -8.82 13.64
CA PRO A 22 0.09 -7.57 14.38
C PRO A 22 0.19 -6.42 13.39
N LEU A 23 -0.79 -5.51 13.49
CA LEU A 23 -0.83 -4.22 12.82
C LEU A 23 0.40 -3.43 13.25
N ILE A 24 1.52 -3.59 12.55
CA ILE A 24 2.69 -2.74 12.76
C ILE A 24 2.28 -1.36 12.23
N SER A 25 2.02 -0.43 13.15
CA SER A 25 1.66 0.95 12.86
C SER A 25 2.62 1.55 11.83
N GLN A 26 2.13 1.77 10.61
CA GLN A 26 2.89 2.59 9.66
C GLN A 26 3.00 4.00 10.24
N PRO A 27 4.19 4.63 10.19
CA PRO A 27 4.31 6.03 10.58
C PRO A 27 3.37 6.87 9.72
N PRO A 28 2.75 7.92 10.28
CA PRO A 28 1.85 8.77 9.54
C PRO A 28 2.54 9.25 8.25
N PRO A 29 1.86 9.23 7.10
CA PRO A 29 2.44 9.70 5.86
C PRO A 29 2.91 11.15 6.02
N PRO A 30 4.04 11.55 5.41
CA PRO A 30 4.53 12.91 5.52
C PRO A 30 3.43 13.91 5.12
N PRO A 31 3.22 14.98 5.91
CA PRO A 31 2.15 15.94 5.66
C PRO A 31 2.35 16.60 4.30
N GLY A 32 1.35 16.45 3.41
CA GLY A 32 1.38 17.00 2.05
C GLY A 32 0.83 16.08 0.96
N TYR A 33 0.62 14.79 1.25
CA TYR A 33 0.01 13.86 0.30
C TYR A 33 -1.35 13.39 0.81
N GLY A 34 -2.43 13.93 0.23
CA GLY A 34 -3.81 13.53 0.55
C GLY A 34 -4.13 12.14 0.01
N TYR A 35 -3.77 11.10 0.75
CA TYR A 35 -4.26 9.74 0.54
C TYR A 35 -5.45 9.50 1.49
N GLY A 36 -6.59 9.07 0.95
CA GLY A 36 -7.75 8.61 1.75
C GLY A 36 -7.43 7.33 2.53
N PRO A 37 -8.42 6.62 3.12
CA PRO A 37 -8.17 5.35 3.81
C PRO A 37 -7.50 4.35 2.87
N GLN A 38 -6.21 4.14 3.09
CA GLN A 38 -5.28 3.45 2.21
C GLN A 38 -5.52 1.94 2.30
N GLN A 39 -5.87 1.30 1.19
CA GLN A 39 -6.06 -0.16 1.16
C GLN A 39 -4.72 -0.87 1.41
N PRO A 40 -4.71 -2.09 1.98
CA PRO A 40 -3.46 -2.79 2.31
C PRO A 40 -2.51 -2.98 1.12
N TRP A 41 -3.04 -3.12 -0.10
CA TRP A 41 -2.25 -3.26 -1.33
C TRP A 41 -1.61 -1.94 -1.81
N GLU A 42 -2.05 -0.81 -1.27
CA GLU A 42 -1.49 0.51 -1.57
C GLU A 42 -0.24 0.81 -0.75
N ALA A 43 0.05 -0.01 0.27
CA ALA A 43 1.24 0.12 1.09
C ALA A 43 2.51 -0.21 0.28
N PRO A 44 3.56 0.62 0.35
CA PRO A 44 4.82 0.32 -0.29
C PRO A 44 5.47 -0.91 0.33
N PRO A 45 6.10 -1.79 -0.48
CA PRO A 45 6.83 -2.94 0.02
C PRO A 45 7.90 -2.56 1.06
N SER A 46 8.07 -3.38 2.10
CA SER A 46 9.04 -3.14 3.19
C SER A 46 10.49 -2.99 2.73
N GLN A 47 10.84 -3.58 1.58
CA GLN A 47 12.15 -3.44 0.94
C GLN A 47 12.44 -2.02 0.40
N PHE A 48 11.43 -1.15 0.27
CA PHE A 48 11.60 0.24 -0.15
C PHE A 48 12.04 1.09 1.04
N GLN A 49 13.33 1.00 1.35
CA GLN A 49 13.97 1.69 2.47
C GLN A 49 14.11 3.19 2.24
N ARG A 50 14.16 3.63 0.98
CA ARG A 50 14.30 5.05 0.63
C ARG A 50 12.94 5.68 0.38
N GLU A 51 12.75 6.90 0.91
CA GLU A 51 11.50 7.65 0.73
C GLU A 51 11.16 7.87 -0.75
N ILE A 52 12.16 8.05 -1.61
CA ILE A 52 11.91 8.21 -3.05
C ILE A 52 11.26 6.98 -3.69
N GLN A 53 11.59 5.78 -3.22
CA GLN A 53 10.98 4.54 -3.72
C GLN A 53 9.55 4.42 -3.19
N ARG A 54 9.32 4.76 -1.91
CA ARG A 54 7.98 4.77 -1.31
C ARG A 54 7.07 5.76 -2.05
N ARG A 55 7.56 6.97 -2.30
CA ARG A 55 6.87 7.98 -3.11
C ARG A 55 6.59 7.49 -4.53
N GLY A 56 7.61 6.95 -5.22
CA GLY A 56 7.46 6.41 -6.57
C GLY A 56 6.36 5.35 -6.63
N PHE A 57 6.34 4.41 -5.67
CA PHE A 57 5.32 3.37 -5.59
C PHE A 57 3.90 3.94 -5.46
N HIS A 58 3.69 4.88 -4.54
CA HIS A 58 2.39 5.53 -4.37
C HIS A 58 1.97 6.29 -5.63
N ASP A 59 2.87 7.09 -6.21
CA ASP A 59 2.58 7.83 -7.45
C ASP A 59 2.24 6.88 -8.61
N GLY A 60 2.84 5.69 -8.64
CA GLY A 60 2.51 4.62 -9.58
C GLY A 60 1.07 4.10 -9.42
N ILE A 61 0.64 3.84 -8.19
CA ILE A 61 -0.74 3.42 -7.88
C ILE A 61 -1.75 4.49 -8.32
N GLU A 62 -1.48 5.75 -7.98
CA GLU A 62 -2.32 6.88 -8.41
C GLU A 62 -2.34 7.02 -9.93
N GLY A 63 -1.20 6.80 -10.58
CA GLY A 63 -1.10 6.72 -12.03
C GLY A 63 -2.05 5.68 -12.62
N ALA A 64 -2.09 4.48 -12.03
CA ALA A 64 -2.99 3.41 -12.44
C ALA A 64 -4.47 3.76 -12.20
N ARG A 65 -4.83 4.33 -11.04
CA ARG A 65 -6.20 4.80 -10.74
C ARG A 65 -6.69 5.80 -11.76
N LYS A 66 -5.85 6.80 -12.07
CA LYS A 66 -6.16 7.81 -13.09
C LYS A 66 -6.37 7.16 -14.47
N ASP A 67 -5.65 6.08 -14.81
CA ASP A 67 -5.72 5.48 -16.16
C ASP A 67 -6.97 4.64 -16.27
N TYR A 68 -7.23 3.88 -15.22
CA TYR A 68 -8.45 3.11 -15.05
C TYR A 68 -9.69 3.99 -15.10
N GLY A 69 -9.72 5.09 -14.33
CA GLY A 69 -10.86 6.03 -14.31
C GLY A 69 -11.07 6.76 -15.64
N ASN A 70 -10.01 6.95 -16.42
CA ASN A 70 -10.08 7.54 -17.77
C ASN A 70 -10.34 6.50 -18.87
N HIS A 71 -10.61 5.23 -18.53
CA HIS A 71 -10.78 4.11 -19.47
C HIS A 71 -9.63 3.97 -20.48
N ARG A 72 -8.40 4.34 -20.09
CA ARG A 72 -7.22 4.20 -20.93
C ARG A 72 -6.69 2.77 -20.87
N ARG A 73 -6.00 2.35 -21.94
CA ARG A 73 -5.20 1.13 -21.89
C ARG A 73 -4.11 1.29 -20.83
N PRO A 74 -3.90 0.30 -19.94
CA PRO A 74 -2.82 0.39 -18.96
C PRO A 74 -1.46 0.46 -19.65
N ASP A 75 -0.78 1.60 -19.47
CA ASP A 75 0.60 1.81 -19.86
C ASP A 75 1.20 2.87 -18.92
N VAL A 76 2.28 2.49 -18.26
CA VAL A 76 3.02 3.38 -17.35
C VAL A 76 3.54 4.63 -18.06
N ASN A 77 3.78 4.56 -19.38
CA ASN A 77 4.24 5.69 -20.17
C ASN A 77 3.14 6.74 -20.43
N ASN A 78 1.87 6.44 -20.13
CA ASN A 78 0.78 7.42 -20.19
C ASN A 78 0.89 8.50 -19.09
N ARG A 79 1.92 8.45 -18.25
CA ARG A 79 2.12 9.31 -17.09
C ARG A 79 3.32 10.21 -17.24
N ASP A 80 3.08 11.51 -17.15
CA ASP A 80 4.14 12.51 -17.16
C ASP A 80 5.01 12.38 -15.91
N GLU A 81 4.42 12.00 -14.79
CA GLU A 81 5.14 11.74 -13.54
C GLU A 81 6.15 10.59 -13.70
N TYR A 82 5.86 9.61 -14.56
CA TYR A 82 6.80 8.53 -14.89
C TYR A 82 7.87 8.95 -15.90
N ARG A 83 7.45 9.64 -16.97
CA ARG A 83 8.33 10.07 -18.07
C ARG A 83 9.28 11.18 -17.64
N HIS A 84 8.78 12.15 -16.87
CA HIS A 84 9.50 13.34 -16.42
C HIS A 84 9.29 13.55 -14.92
N PRO A 85 9.83 12.65 -14.08
CA PRO A 85 9.66 12.77 -12.63
C PRO A 85 10.39 14.02 -12.12
N ASN A 86 9.68 14.84 -11.35
CA ASN A 86 10.25 16.01 -10.67
C ASN A 86 11.04 15.57 -9.41
N VAL A 87 12.13 14.84 -9.65
CA VAL A 87 13.01 14.29 -8.63
C VAL A 87 14.48 14.48 -9.06
N PRO A 88 15.43 14.55 -8.11
CA PRO A 88 16.85 14.67 -8.43
C PRO A 88 17.32 13.60 -9.41
N GLY A 89 18.22 13.97 -10.32
CA GLY A 89 18.74 13.09 -11.38
C GLY A 89 19.16 11.69 -10.90
N PRO A 90 19.99 11.57 -9.84
CA PRO A 90 20.41 10.28 -9.29
C PRO A 90 19.25 9.40 -8.80
N ASP A 91 18.16 10.02 -8.37
CA ASP A 91 17.01 9.35 -7.77
C ASP A 91 15.95 8.93 -8.79
N ARG A 92 15.99 9.48 -10.02
CA ARG A 92 14.99 9.21 -11.08
C ARG A 92 14.84 7.72 -11.37
N ARG A 93 15.94 6.97 -11.39
CA ARG A 93 15.91 5.53 -11.66
C ARG A 93 15.14 4.79 -10.55
N ALA A 94 15.52 5.02 -9.30
CA ALA A 94 14.87 4.38 -8.15
C ALA A 94 13.39 4.76 -8.04
N TYR A 95 13.05 6.03 -8.32
CA TYR A 95 11.67 6.50 -8.40
C TYR A 95 10.89 5.75 -9.48
N ARG A 96 11.39 5.70 -10.73
CA ARG A 96 10.71 5.05 -11.86
C ARG A 96 10.52 3.54 -11.66
N GLU A 97 11.51 2.87 -11.07
CA GLU A 97 11.40 1.44 -10.75
C GLU A 97 10.27 1.17 -9.75
N ALA A 98 10.21 1.95 -8.68
CA ALA A 98 9.14 1.84 -7.70
C ALA A 98 7.77 2.24 -8.28
N PHE A 99 7.74 3.29 -9.11
CA PHE A 99 6.54 3.73 -9.85
C PHE A 99 5.98 2.61 -10.73
N ARG A 100 6.83 1.97 -11.53
CA ARG A 100 6.39 0.86 -12.39
C ARG A 100 5.78 -0.27 -11.56
N ARG A 101 6.34 -0.56 -10.39
CA ARG A 101 5.81 -1.59 -9.48
C ARG A 101 4.46 -1.20 -8.90
N GLY A 102 4.32 0.03 -8.40
CA GLY A 102 3.05 0.56 -7.90
C GLY A 102 1.96 0.59 -8.95
N TYR A 103 2.30 1.03 -10.16
CA TYR A 103 1.40 1.03 -11.31
C TYR A 103 0.90 -0.38 -11.64
N SER A 104 1.79 -1.37 -11.71
CA SER A 104 1.41 -2.76 -11.95
C SER A 104 0.46 -3.30 -10.88
N VAL A 105 0.72 -3.01 -9.59
CA VAL A 105 -0.15 -3.42 -8.48
C VAL A 105 -1.53 -2.78 -8.60
N GLY A 106 -1.57 -1.48 -8.88
CA GLY A 106 -2.82 -0.74 -9.09
C GLY A 106 -3.63 -1.31 -10.25
N VAL A 107 -3.01 -1.53 -11.41
CA VAL A 107 -3.68 -2.12 -12.58
C VAL A 107 -4.25 -3.50 -12.25
N GLN A 108 -3.47 -4.39 -11.63
CA GLN A 108 -3.92 -5.73 -11.26
C GLN A 108 -5.14 -5.68 -10.34
N HIS A 109 -5.12 -4.85 -9.29
CA HIS A 109 -6.25 -4.78 -8.37
C HIS A 109 -7.49 -4.12 -8.97
N LEU A 110 -7.33 -3.05 -9.75
CA LEU A 110 -8.45 -2.35 -10.37
C LEU A 110 -9.12 -3.23 -11.45
N MET A 111 -8.33 -3.94 -12.25
CA MET A 111 -8.85 -4.84 -13.28
C MET A 111 -9.49 -6.10 -12.69
N ASN A 112 -8.84 -6.73 -11.71
CA ASN A 112 -9.39 -7.91 -11.04
C ASN A 112 -10.65 -7.57 -10.22
N GLY A 113 -10.71 -6.37 -9.65
CA GLY A 113 -11.89 -5.87 -8.95
C GLY A 113 -13.09 -5.64 -9.88
N ASN A 114 -12.83 -5.20 -11.12
CA ASN A 114 -13.86 -5.02 -12.14
C ASN A 114 -14.44 -6.35 -12.66
N MET A 115 -13.57 -7.35 -12.88
CA MET A 115 -13.98 -8.66 -13.40
C MET A 115 -14.87 -9.45 -12.42
N ARG A 116 -14.89 -9.06 -11.14
CA ARG A 116 -15.64 -9.71 -10.06
C ARG A 116 -17.02 -9.09 -9.80
N ARG A 117 -17.47 -8.13 -10.61
CA ARG A 117 -18.79 -7.51 -10.50
C ARG A 117 -19.70 -7.88 -11.65
#